data_AF-A0A8T7M4L7-F1
#
_entry.id   AF-A0A8T7M4L7-F1
#
_cell.length_a   1.000
_cell.length_b   1.000
_cell.length_c   1.000
_cell.angle_alpha   90.00
_cell.angle_beta   90.00
_cell.angle_gamma   90.00
#
_symmetry.space_group_name_H-M   'P 1'
#
loop_
_entity.id
_entity.type
_entity.pdbx_description
1 polymer ?
#
loop_
_entity_poly.entity_id
_entity_poly.type
_entity_poly.pdbx_seq_one_letter_code
_entity_poly.pdbx_strand_id
1 'polypeptide(L)'
;MLETNLDTASIRQVIANLYKGAGINFPTSTRPITSLGGLTGSLSLIWHEVPKLTSRSASEILLQQGGLLNPLTEVNDEKLAGFMYANASCGAIFVEQGDRLTRRRFSAAHELGHYLLHFIPLLEAAKETGEEELPELIDGLPITSEEAEPGTEFQEGIALPTVTSGISAKLPTYEQMEHEANEFAAEILMPEALIRELFQNYSGRFQGRYLVRRLAADLLVSLSAMQWRLRKLGYLPPTTVQWN
;
A
#
# COMPACT_ATOMS: atom_id res chain seq x y z
N MET A 1 11.26 16.71 -18.24
CA MET A 1 11.03 15.42 -17.55
C MET A 1 11.48 15.62 -16.12
N LEU A 2 10.52 15.77 -15.20
CA LEU A 2 10.78 15.84 -13.77
C LEU A 2 10.55 14.43 -13.24
N GLU A 3 11.62 13.64 -13.13
CA GLU A 3 11.61 12.41 -12.33
C GLU A 3 11.64 12.85 -10.85
N THR A 4 10.47 13.11 -10.27
CA THR A 4 10.36 13.28 -8.82
C THR A 4 10.10 11.90 -8.22
N ASN A 5 11.14 11.06 -8.12
CA ASN A 5 11.07 9.90 -7.24
C ASN A 5 10.80 10.44 -5.83
N LEU A 6 9.70 10.02 -5.20
CA LEU A 6 9.49 10.33 -3.79
C LEU A 6 10.56 9.62 -2.98
N ASP A 7 11.39 10.41 -2.30
CA ASP A 7 12.39 9.83 -1.41
C ASP A 7 11.72 9.28 -0.14
N THR A 8 12.44 8.43 0.59
CA THR A 8 11.95 7.84 1.85
C THR A 8 11.63 8.91 2.91
N ALA A 9 12.21 10.10 2.82
CA ALA A 9 11.87 11.21 3.71
C ALA A 9 10.45 11.74 3.42
N SER A 10 10.09 11.86 2.15
CA SER A 10 8.76 12.30 1.70
C SER A 10 7.67 11.31 2.14
N ILE A 11 7.88 10.00 1.95
CA ILE A 11 6.95 8.95 2.40
C ILE A 11 6.74 9.03 3.92
N ARG A 12 7.81 9.19 4.70
CA ARG A 12 7.72 9.35 6.16
C ARG A 12 6.95 10.61 6.57
N GLN A 13 7.09 11.70 5.81
CA GLN A 13 6.33 12.91 6.07
C GLN A 13 4.84 12.73 5.82
N VAL A 14 4.46 12.04 4.73
CA VAL A 14 3.05 11.70 4.44
C VAL A 14 2.47 10.84 5.56
N ILE A 15 3.20 9.81 6.00
CA ILE A 15 2.79 8.97 7.14
C ILE A 15 2.62 9.83 8.40
N ALA A 16 3.57 10.72 8.71
CA ALA A 16 3.46 11.59 9.89
C ALA A 16 2.25 12.52 9.85
N ASN A 17 1.93 13.06 8.67
CA ASN A 17 0.74 13.88 8.46
C ASN A 17 -0.54 13.05 8.66
N LEU A 18 -0.57 11.79 8.19
CA LEU A 18 -1.68 10.87 8.40
C LEU A 18 -1.94 10.60 9.89
N TYR A 19 -0.90 10.26 10.67
CA TYR A 19 -1.03 10.05 12.11
C TYR A 19 -1.53 11.31 12.84
N LYS A 20 -0.98 12.47 12.46
CA LYS A 20 -1.39 13.76 13.03
C LYS A 20 -2.86 14.08 12.70
N GLY A 21 -3.27 13.87 11.46
CA GLY A 21 -4.65 14.11 11.00
C GLY A 21 -5.67 13.20 11.67
N ALA A 22 -5.31 11.93 11.88
CA ALA A 22 -6.16 10.97 12.58
C ALA A 22 -6.19 11.19 14.11
N GLY A 23 -5.26 11.96 14.67
CA GLY A 23 -5.12 12.13 16.12
C GLY A 23 -4.71 10.86 16.84
N ILE A 24 -3.99 9.97 16.16
CA ILE A 24 -3.54 8.66 16.67
C ILE A 24 -2.04 8.70 16.92
N ASN A 25 -1.57 8.05 17.98
CA ASN A 25 -0.15 7.93 18.27
C ASN A 25 0.52 6.86 17.40
N PHE A 26 1.79 7.08 17.06
CA PHE A 26 2.62 6.07 16.40
C PHE A 26 2.72 4.77 17.22
N PRO A 27 2.89 3.62 16.55
CA PRO A 27 3.09 2.34 17.24
C PRO A 27 4.40 2.37 18.04
N THR A 28 4.41 1.65 19.16
CA THR A 28 5.55 1.57 20.10
C THR A 28 5.91 0.12 20.35
N SER A 29 7.04 -0.16 20.99
CA SER A 29 7.42 -1.55 21.32
C SER A 29 6.39 -2.30 22.17
N THR A 30 5.57 -1.58 22.96
CA THR A 30 4.49 -2.18 23.76
C THR A 30 3.17 -2.35 23.01
N ARG A 31 2.97 -1.57 21.93
CA ARG A 31 1.81 -1.63 21.03
C ARG A 31 2.30 -1.51 19.58
N PRO A 32 2.92 -2.57 19.05
CA PRO A 32 3.67 -2.51 17.78
C PRO A 32 2.78 -2.55 16.53
N ILE A 33 1.51 -2.96 16.66
CA ILE A 33 0.61 -3.15 15.52
C ILE A 33 -0.03 -1.81 15.14
N THR A 34 0.25 -1.35 13.92
CA THR A 34 -0.39 -0.17 13.32
C THR A 34 -1.91 -0.35 13.15
N SER A 35 -2.70 0.63 13.60
CA SER A 35 -4.16 0.65 13.42
C SER A 35 -4.54 1.33 12.11
N LEU A 36 -4.53 0.59 10.98
CA LEU A 36 -4.88 1.15 9.67
C LEU A 36 -6.29 1.76 9.64
N GLY A 37 -7.30 1.04 10.16
CA GLY A 37 -8.67 1.56 10.21
C GLY A 37 -8.85 2.80 11.10
N GLY A 38 -8.02 2.95 12.15
CA GLY A 38 -8.00 4.18 12.92
C GLY A 38 -7.41 5.35 12.14
N LEU A 39 -6.32 5.11 11.40
CA LEU A 39 -5.63 6.13 10.61
C LEU A 39 -6.49 6.65 9.45
N THR A 40 -7.31 5.78 8.88
CA THR A 40 -8.10 6.11 7.69
C THR A 40 -9.48 6.65 8.01
N GLY A 41 -9.90 6.64 9.28
CA GLY A 41 -11.19 7.18 9.71
C GLY A 41 -11.36 8.68 9.50
N SER A 42 -10.26 9.43 9.28
CA SER A 42 -10.30 10.84 8.91
C SER A 42 -10.29 11.09 7.39
N LEU A 43 -10.16 10.03 6.59
CA LEU A 43 -10.16 10.09 5.13
C LEU A 43 -11.54 9.74 4.59
N SER A 44 -11.91 10.27 3.43
CA SER A 44 -13.11 9.87 2.70
C SER A 44 -12.89 8.54 1.98
N LEU A 45 -12.49 7.52 2.74
CA LEU A 45 -12.14 6.18 2.28
C LEU A 45 -13.06 5.13 2.89
N ILE A 46 -13.66 4.30 2.03
CA ILE A 46 -14.37 3.09 2.44
C ILE A 46 -13.48 1.86 2.30
N TRP A 47 -13.70 0.88 3.17
CA TRP A 47 -12.88 -0.32 3.28
C TRP A 47 -13.75 -1.56 3.11
N HIS A 48 -13.37 -2.42 2.17
CA HIS A 48 -14.09 -3.65 1.87
C HIS A 48 -13.17 -4.86 1.87
N GLU A 49 -13.61 -5.91 2.54
CA GLU A 49 -13.03 -7.24 2.42
C GLU A 49 -13.99 -8.08 1.58
N VAL A 50 -13.54 -8.48 0.40
CA VAL A 50 -14.38 -9.15 -0.58
C VAL A 50 -13.86 -10.57 -0.81
N PRO A 51 -14.70 -11.60 -0.67
CA PRO A 51 -14.28 -12.96 -1.00
C PRO A 51 -14.15 -13.11 -2.51
N LYS A 52 -13.01 -13.67 -2.98
CA LYS A 52 -12.71 -13.82 -4.42
C LYS A 52 -12.72 -12.47 -5.13
N LEU A 53 -11.95 -11.53 -4.61
CA LEU A 53 -11.84 -10.17 -5.13
C LEU A 53 -11.38 -10.21 -6.60
N THR A 54 -12.14 -9.50 -7.44
CA THR A 54 -11.85 -9.18 -8.84
C THR A 54 -12.24 -7.73 -9.11
N SER A 55 -11.72 -7.13 -10.18
CA SER A 55 -12.13 -5.79 -10.62
C SER A 55 -13.64 -5.71 -10.91
N ARG A 56 -14.25 -6.79 -11.43
CA ARG A 56 -15.72 -6.90 -11.59
C ARG A 56 -16.44 -6.81 -10.24
N SER A 57 -16.06 -7.62 -9.27
CA SER A 57 -16.72 -7.65 -7.96
C SER A 57 -16.62 -6.32 -7.21
N ALA A 58 -15.47 -5.62 -7.32
CA ALA A 58 -15.28 -4.31 -6.72
C ALA A 58 -16.16 -3.24 -7.41
N SER A 59 -16.18 -3.24 -8.74
CA SER A 59 -17.03 -2.34 -9.54
C SER A 59 -18.52 -2.52 -9.21
N GLU A 60 -18.99 -3.77 -9.07
CA GLU A 60 -20.37 -4.06 -8.68
C GLU A 60 -20.73 -3.49 -7.30
N ILE A 61 -19.83 -3.60 -6.32
CA ILE A 61 -20.04 -3.03 -4.97
C ILE A 61 -20.08 -1.50 -5.05
N LEU A 62 -19.16 -0.88 -5.79
CA LEU A 62 -19.12 0.57 -5.97
C LEU A 62 -20.39 1.11 -6.63
N LEU A 63 -20.91 0.41 -7.64
CA LEU A 63 -22.18 0.75 -8.28
C LEU A 63 -23.36 0.64 -7.31
N GLN A 64 -23.44 -0.44 -6.53
CA GLN A 64 -24.51 -0.65 -5.55
C GLN A 64 -24.51 0.41 -4.45
N GLN A 65 -23.34 0.93 -4.10
CA GLN A 65 -23.17 1.96 -3.07
C GLN A 65 -23.26 3.39 -3.61
N GLY A 66 -23.38 3.56 -4.94
CA GLY A 66 -23.39 4.88 -5.58
C GLY A 66 -22.01 5.57 -5.59
N GLY A 67 -20.93 4.83 -5.31
CA GLY A 67 -19.55 5.31 -5.50
C GLY A 67 -19.19 5.43 -6.99
N LEU A 68 -19.86 4.64 -7.83
CA LEU A 68 -19.87 4.77 -9.28
C LEU A 68 -21.29 5.09 -9.75
N LEU A 69 -21.41 6.01 -10.71
CA LEU A 69 -22.68 6.28 -11.41
C LEU A 69 -22.80 5.48 -12.72
N ASN A 70 -21.67 5.09 -13.30
CA ASN A 70 -21.58 4.30 -14.52
C ASN A 70 -20.65 3.11 -14.31
N PRO A 71 -20.91 1.96 -14.96
CA PRO A 71 -20.04 0.80 -14.85
C PRO A 71 -18.67 1.08 -15.46
N LEU A 72 -17.63 0.58 -14.81
CA LEU A 72 -16.27 0.56 -15.37
C LEU A 72 -16.24 -0.30 -16.64
N THR A 73 -15.58 0.20 -17.69
CA THR A 73 -15.57 -0.44 -19.02
C THR A 73 -14.60 -1.60 -19.13
N GLU A 74 -13.51 -1.59 -18.36
CA GLU A 74 -12.43 -2.60 -18.42
C GLU A 74 -12.35 -3.41 -17.12
N VAL A 75 -13.43 -4.14 -16.81
CA VAL A 75 -13.44 -5.06 -15.66
C VAL A 75 -13.33 -6.51 -16.11
N ASN A 76 -12.57 -7.28 -15.34
CA ASN A 76 -12.32 -8.69 -15.57
C ASN A 76 -12.56 -9.52 -14.30
N ASP A 77 -12.47 -10.84 -14.45
CA ASP A 77 -12.65 -11.83 -13.39
C ASP A 77 -11.30 -12.39 -12.90
N GLU A 78 -10.21 -11.68 -13.19
CA GLU A 78 -8.90 -12.02 -12.66
C GLU A 78 -8.87 -11.74 -11.16
N LYS A 79 -8.26 -12.66 -10.42
CA LYS A 79 -8.21 -12.57 -8.97
C LYS A 79 -7.17 -11.54 -8.54
N LEU A 80 -7.55 -10.70 -7.61
CA LEU A 80 -6.73 -9.63 -7.07
C LEU A 80 -6.52 -9.83 -5.57
N ALA A 81 -5.37 -9.39 -5.05
CA ALA A 81 -5.11 -9.28 -3.62
C ALA A 81 -5.64 -7.95 -3.07
N GLY A 82 -5.60 -6.89 -3.89
CA GLY A 82 -6.07 -5.55 -3.58
C GLY A 82 -6.69 -4.86 -4.80
N PHE A 83 -7.56 -3.90 -4.56
CA PHE A 83 -8.10 -3.03 -5.60
C PHE A 83 -8.42 -1.67 -4.99
N MET A 84 -8.08 -0.59 -5.69
CA MET A 84 -8.38 0.77 -5.29
C MET A 84 -9.21 1.47 -6.36
N TYR A 85 -10.22 2.20 -5.91
CA TYR A 85 -10.94 3.19 -6.73
C TYR A 85 -10.94 4.52 -5.99
N ALA A 86 -10.61 5.61 -6.66
CA ALA A 86 -10.68 6.94 -6.07
C ALA A 86 -11.11 7.99 -7.10
N ASN A 87 -12.02 8.86 -6.69
CA ASN A 87 -12.44 10.05 -7.42
C ASN A 87 -12.57 11.24 -6.45
N ALA A 88 -12.98 12.40 -6.97
CA ALA A 88 -13.08 13.62 -6.17
C ALA A 88 -14.07 13.55 -4.99
N SER A 89 -15.01 12.60 -5.01
CA SER A 89 -16.09 12.48 -4.02
C SER A 89 -15.83 11.38 -3.00
N CYS A 90 -15.25 10.26 -3.42
CA CYS A 90 -14.98 9.11 -2.57
C CYS A 90 -13.74 8.35 -3.03
N GLY A 91 -13.08 7.65 -2.10
CA GLY A 91 -12.20 6.55 -2.43
C GLY A 91 -12.60 5.27 -1.72
N ALA A 92 -12.17 4.14 -2.26
CA ALA A 92 -12.51 2.81 -1.80
C ALA A 92 -11.30 1.90 -1.96
N ILE A 93 -10.99 1.18 -0.88
CA ILE A 93 -9.94 0.16 -0.85
C ILE A 93 -10.61 -1.18 -0.61
N PHE A 94 -10.30 -2.13 -1.48
CA PHE A 94 -10.77 -3.51 -1.43
C PHE A 94 -9.58 -4.43 -1.22
N VAL A 95 -9.76 -5.47 -0.39
CA VAL A 95 -8.76 -6.52 -0.19
C VAL A 95 -9.41 -7.89 -0.23
N GLU A 96 -8.67 -8.91 -0.67
CA GLU A 96 -9.15 -10.30 -0.70
C GLU A 96 -9.41 -10.80 0.72
N GLN A 97 -10.66 -11.13 1.02
CA GLN A 97 -11.07 -11.58 2.35
C GLN A 97 -10.38 -12.89 2.76
N GLY A 98 -10.20 -13.81 1.81
CA GLY A 98 -9.63 -15.13 2.02
C GLY A 98 -8.13 -15.14 2.29
N ASP A 99 -7.43 -14.02 2.08
CA ASP A 99 -6.00 -13.93 2.34
C ASP A 99 -5.69 -13.95 3.84
N ARG A 100 -4.46 -14.34 4.19
CA ARG A 100 -3.99 -14.25 5.57
C ARG A 100 -4.04 -12.80 6.04
N LEU A 101 -4.32 -12.60 7.33
CA LEU A 101 -4.39 -11.26 7.92
C LEU A 101 -3.13 -10.41 7.65
N THR A 102 -1.94 -11.01 7.68
CA THR A 102 -0.69 -10.29 7.37
C THR A 102 -0.62 -9.77 5.93
N ARG A 103 -1.18 -10.52 4.97
CA ARG A 103 -1.25 -10.13 3.55
C ARG A 103 -2.31 -9.08 3.32
N ARG A 104 -3.52 -9.31 3.84
CA ARG A 104 -4.60 -8.33 3.81
C ARG A 104 -4.17 -6.97 4.36
N ARG A 105 -3.41 -6.96 5.46
CA ARG A 105 -2.85 -5.73 6.05
C ARG A 105 -1.83 -5.05 5.14
N PHE A 106 -1.00 -5.83 4.45
CA PHE A 106 -0.01 -5.29 3.51
C PHE A 106 -0.70 -4.72 2.26
N SER A 107 -1.60 -5.48 1.62
CA SER A 107 -2.41 -5.00 0.48
C SER A 107 -3.19 -3.74 0.84
N ALA A 108 -3.87 -3.73 1.99
CA ALA A 108 -4.53 -2.55 2.53
C ALA A 108 -3.62 -1.32 2.64
N ALA A 109 -2.40 -1.51 3.16
CA ALA A 109 -1.43 -0.42 3.31
C ALA A 109 -0.84 0.02 1.97
N HIS A 110 -0.66 -0.90 1.03
CA HIS A 110 -0.21 -0.64 -0.33
C HIS A 110 -1.21 0.23 -1.09
N GLU A 111 -2.49 -0.16 -1.14
CA GLU A 111 -3.56 0.63 -1.78
C GLU A 111 -3.73 2.02 -1.12
N LEU A 112 -3.55 2.09 0.21
CA LEU A 112 -3.52 3.37 0.91
C LEU A 112 -2.34 4.25 0.47
N GLY A 113 -1.20 3.64 0.13
CA GLY A 113 -0.07 4.30 -0.50
C GLY A 113 -0.46 4.93 -1.84
N HIS A 114 -1.12 4.18 -2.72
CA HIS A 114 -1.63 4.72 -3.99
C HIS A 114 -2.57 5.91 -3.79
N TYR A 115 -3.48 5.80 -2.83
CA TYR A 115 -4.38 6.89 -2.51
C TYR A 115 -3.63 8.16 -2.05
N LEU A 116 -2.71 8.03 -1.10
CA LEU A 116 -2.05 9.19 -0.48
C LEU A 116 -0.91 9.78 -1.31
N LEU A 117 -0.13 8.95 -2.00
CA LEU A 117 1.06 9.38 -2.74
C LEU A 117 0.74 9.76 -4.18
N HIS A 118 -0.28 9.15 -4.79
CA HIS A 118 -0.56 9.34 -6.22
C HIS A 118 -1.90 10.06 -6.44
N PHE A 119 -2.99 9.58 -5.83
CA PHE A 119 -4.32 10.16 -6.07
C PHE A 119 -4.50 11.54 -5.43
N ILE A 120 -4.17 11.72 -4.15
CA ILE A 120 -4.36 13.02 -3.46
C ILE A 120 -3.59 14.15 -4.15
N PRO A 121 -2.27 14.02 -4.46
CA PRO A 121 -1.54 15.06 -5.17
C PRO A 121 -2.12 15.34 -6.57
N LEU A 122 -2.59 14.31 -7.27
CA LEU A 122 -3.24 14.47 -8.58
C LEU A 122 -4.55 15.28 -8.46
N LEU A 123 -5.38 14.98 -7.46
CA LEU A 123 -6.63 15.70 -7.20
C LEU A 123 -6.38 17.16 -6.79
N GLU A 124 -5.36 17.41 -5.97
CA GLU A 124 -4.95 18.76 -5.58
C GLU A 124 -4.48 19.55 -6.81
N ALA A 125 -3.60 18.97 -7.63
CA ALA A 125 -3.12 19.59 -8.85
C ALA A 125 -4.25 19.92 -9.84
N ALA A 126 -5.25 19.06 -9.98
CA ALA A 126 -6.41 19.28 -10.85
C ALA A 126 -7.28 20.47 -10.37
N LYS A 127 -7.48 20.58 -9.05
CA LYS A 127 -8.22 21.69 -8.44
C LYS A 127 -7.49 23.02 -8.61
N GLU A 128 -6.15 23.02 -8.53
CA GLU A 128 -5.34 24.21 -8.72
C GLU A 128 -5.33 24.72 -10.17
N THR A 129 -5.34 23.80 -11.14
CA THR A 129 -5.40 24.17 -12.57
C THR A 129 -6.79 24.53 -13.05
N GLY A 130 -7.83 24.29 -12.24
CA GLY A 130 -9.22 24.60 -12.56
C GLY A 130 -9.80 23.70 -13.66
N GLU A 131 -9.38 22.43 -13.71
CA GLU A 131 -9.94 21.50 -14.69
C GLU A 131 -11.43 21.21 -14.43
N GLU A 132 -12.21 21.15 -15.51
CA GLU A 132 -13.65 20.86 -15.45
C GLU A 132 -13.91 19.38 -15.13
N GLU A 133 -13.05 18.46 -15.59
CA GLU A 133 -13.12 17.03 -15.31
C GLU A 133 -12.09 16.65 -14.24
N LEU A 134 -12.59 16.23 -13.07
CA LEU A 134 -11.73 15.81 -11.97
C LEU A 134 -11.20 14.38 -12.20
N PRO A 135 -9.97 14.08 -11.74
CA PRO A 135 -9.34 12.79 -11.99
C PRO A 135 -10.05 11.65 -11.25
N GLU A 136 -10.07 10.49 -11.90
CA GLU A 136 -10.31 9.20 -11.27
C GLU A 136 -9.02 8.38 -11.33
N LEU A 137 -8.77 7.57 -10.30
CA LEU A 137 -7.67 6.60 -10.26
C LEU A 137 -8.24 5.24 -9.89
N ILE A 138 -7.94 4.25 -10.72
CA ILE A 138 -8.35 2.85 -10.55
C ILE A 138 -7.07 2.04 -10.52
N ASP A 139 -6.91 1.15 -9.55
CA ASP A 139 -5.73 0.31 -9.43
C ASP A 139 -6.08 -1.10 -8.96
N GLY A 140 -5.28 -2.08 -9.36
CA GLY A 140 -5.52 -3.49 -9.08
C GLY A 140 -4.24 -4.23 -8.74
N LEU A 141 -4.08 -4.63 -7.48
CA LEU A 141 -2.96 -5.43 -7.02
C LEU A 141 -3.21 -6.93 -7.28
N PRO A 142 -2.37 -7.61 -8.09
CA PRO A 142 -2.52 -9.04 -8.38
C PRO A 142 -2.26 -9.94 -7.16
N ILE A 143 -2.70 -11.20 -7.25
CA ILE A 143 -2.30 -12.23 -6.28
C ILE A 143 -0.87 -12.67 -6.54
N THR A 144 0.00 -12.55 -5.55
CA THR A 144 1.37 -13.06 -5.60
C THR A 144 1.58 -14.24 -4.66
N SER A 145 2.64 -15.02 -4.84
CA SER A 145 2.95 -16.16 -3.96
C SER A 145 3.46 -15.69 -2.59
N GLU A 146 3.16 -16.44 -1.50
CA GLU A 146 3.51 -16.07 -0.11
C GLU A 146 5.02 -15.77 0.10
N GLU A 147 5.86 -16.35 -0.74
CA GLU A 147 7.32 -16.23 -0.69
C GLU A 147 7.88 -15.04 -1.48
N ALA A 148 7.06 -14.37 -2.28
CA ALA A 148 7.48 -13.18 -3.01
C ALA A 148 7.90 -12.09 -2.01
N GLU A 149 9.03 -11.45 -2.31
CA GLU A 149 9.46 -10.30 -1.55
C GLU A 149 8.66 -9.06 -2.02
N PRO A 150 8.36 -8.11 -1.12
CA PRO A 150 7.79 -6.82 -1.52
C PRO A 150 8.57 -6.20 -2.67
N GLY A 151 7.89 -5.88 -3.77
CA GLY A 151 8.50 -5.26 -4.96
C GLY A 151 9.20 -6.21 -5.94
N THR A 152 9.07 -7.54 -5.80
CA THR A 152 9.54 -8.52 -6.83
C THR A 152 8.48 -8.89 -7.87
N GLU A 153 7.39 -8.12 -7.92
CA GLU A 153 6.10 -8.55 -8.45
C GLU A 153 5.75 -7.81 -9.75
N PHE A 154 6.64 -7.85 -10.75
CA PHE A 154 6.24 -7.48 -12.11
C PHE A 154 5.55 -8.69 -12.76
N GLN A 155 4.23 -8.66 -12.83
CA GLN A 155 3.51 -9.40 -13.86
C GLN A 155 3.03 -8.40 -14.92
N GLU A 156 3.64 -8.47 -16.10
CA GLU A 156 3.10 -7.85 -17.30
C GLU A 156 1.67 -8.37 -17.52
N GLY A 157 0.68 -7.48 -17.52
CA GLY A 157 -0.69 -7.80 -17.96
C GLY A 157 -1.85 -7.31 -17.09
N ILE A 158 -1.61 -6.62 -15.97
CA ILE A 158 -2.68 -6.17 -15.06
C ILE A 158 -3.03 -4.70 -15.34
N ALA A 159 -4.32 -4.37 -15.19
CA ALA A 159 -4.94 -3.10 -15.54
C ALA A 159 -4.08 -1.91 -15.10
N LEU A 160 -3.53 -1.19 -16.08
CA LEU A 160 -2.82 0.07 -15.85
C LEU A 160 -3.71 1.01 -15.03
N PRO A 161 -3.14 1.83 -14.14
CA PRO A 161 -3.88 2.89 -13.50
C PRO A 161 -4.51 3.77 -14.56
N THR A 162 -5.81 3.65 -14.70
CA THR A 162 -6.55 4.42 -15.68
C THR A 162 -6.86 5.76 -15.06
N VAL A 163 -6.18 6.80 -15.55
CA VAL A 163 -6.53 8.18 -15.25
C VAL A 163 -7.32 8.74 -16.40
N THR A 164 -8.53 9.19 -16.11
CA THR A 164 -9.47 9.71 -17.10
C THR A 164 -9.19 11.17 -17.52
N SER A 165 -8.21 11.86 -16.91
CA SER A 165 -7.88 13.26 -17.18
C SER A 165 -6.55 13.47 -17.91
N GLY A 166 -6.42 14.59 -18.62
CA GLY A 166 -5.20 15.03 -19.33
C GLY A 166 -3.99 15.29 -18.42
N ILE A 167 -4.16 15.21 -17.08
CA ILE A 167 -3.10 15.38 -16.08
C ILE A 167 -2.30 14.08 -15.85
N SER A 168 -2.65 12.97 -16.51
CA SER A 168 -1.90 11.70 -16.43
C SER A 168 -0.38 11.89 -16.65
N ALA A 169 0.04 12.88 -17.45
CA ALA A 169 1.45 13.23 -17.67
C ALA A 169 2.20 13.76 -16.42
N LYS A 170 1.52 14.08 -15.31
CA LYS A 170 2.12 14.45 -14.03
C LYS A 170 2.35 13.27 -13.08
N LEU A 171 1.78 12.10 -13.38
CA LEU A 171 2.01 10.92 -12.55
C LEU A 171 3.41 10.33 -12.80
N PRO A 172 4.02 9.72 -11.77
CA PRO A 172 5.18 8.86 -11.96
C PRO A 172 4.87 7.69 -12.90
N THR A 173 5.89 6.95 -13.34
CA THR A 173 5.64 5.71 -14.07
C THR A 173 4.92 4.71 -13.16
N TYR A 174 4.17 3.78 -13.75
CA TYR A 174 3.49 2.72 -12.99
C TYR A 174 4.48 1.96 -12.09
N GLU A 175 5.64 1.59 -12.62
CA GLU A 175 6.71 0.95 -11.84
C GLU A 175 7.17 1.78 -10.63
N GLN A 176 7.28 3.11 -10.79
CA GLN A 176 7.61 4.00 -9.68
C GLN A 176 6.50 4.02 -8.64
N MET A 177 5.24 4.13 -9.08
CA MET A 177 4.08 4.12 -8.18
C MET A 177 4.01 2.83 -7.35
N GLU A 178 4.18 1.68 -7.99
CA GLU A 178 4.21 0.37 -7.33
C GLU A 178 5.35 0.28 -6.30
N HIS A 179 6.53 0.79 -6.66
CA HIS A 179 7.66 0.84 -5.74
C HIS A 179 7.34 1.73 -4.53
N GLU A 180 6.86 2.95 -4.78
CA GLU A 180 6.52 3.94 -3.74
C GLU A 180 5.41 3.44 -2.81
N ALA A 181 4.39 2.76 -3.33
CA ALA A 181 3.33 2.15 -2.54
C ALA A 181 3.82 0.96 -1.69
N ASN A 182 4.71 0.11 -2.23
CA ASN A 182 5.36 -0.94 -1.46
C ASN A 182 6.23 -0.38 -0.33
N GLU A 183 6.96 0.71 -0.62
CA GLU A 183 7.75 1.43 0.38
C GLU A 183 6.87 2.06 1.47
N PHE A 184 5.77 2.68 1.08
CA PHE A 184 4.77 3.22 2.00
C PHE A 184 4.20 2.12 2.90
N ALA A 185 3.77 0.99 2.32
CA ALA A 185 3.23 -0.15 3.06
C ALA A 185 4.25 -0.71 4.07
N ALA A 186 5.51 -0.84 3.66
CA ALA A 186 6.57 -1.29 4.53
C ALA A 186 6.89 -0.27 5.65
N GLU A 187 6.91 1.02 5.37
CA GLU A 187 7.19 2.05 6.37
C GLU A 187 6.04 2.20 7.38
N ILE A 188 4.78 2.18 6.95
CA ILE A 188 3.62 2.36 7.84
C ILE A 188 3.37 1.13 8.73
N LEU A 189 3.67 -0.07 8.23
CA LEU A 189 3.51 -1.33 8.99
C LEU A 189 4.77 -1.72 9.76
N MET A 190 5.96 -1.33 9.29
CA MET A 190 7.24 -1.62 9.92
C MET A 190 8.11 -0.36 10.03
N PRO A 191 7.69 0.65 10.83
CA PRO A 191 8.42 1.91 10.94
C PRO A 191 9.86 1.72 11.35
N GLU A 192 10.80 2.43 10.72
CA GLU A 192 12.24 2.24 10.95
C GLU A 192 12.59 2.42 12.43
N ALA A 193 12.03 3.44 13.08
CA ALA A 193 12.26 3.73 14.50
C ALA A 193 11.81 2.57 15.41
N LEU A 194 10.66 1.97 15.10
CA LEU A 194 10.12 0.84 15.86
C LEU A 194 10.93 -0.44 15.61
N ILE A 195 11.33 -0.71 14.37
CA ILE A 195 12.21 -1.84 14.05
C ILE A 195 13.53 -1.73 14.81
N ARG A 196 14.14 -0.54 14.83
CA ARG A 196 15.37 -0.28 15.57
C ARG A 196 15.22 -0.59 17.06
N GLU A 197 14.14 -0.12 17.69
CA GLU A 197 13.85 -0.37 19.11
C GLU A 197 13.63 -1.86 19.39
N LEU A 198 12.78 -2.53 18.61
CA LEU A 198 12.48 -3.96 18.78
C LEU A 198 13.71 -4.84 18.52
N PHE A 199 14.53 -4.49 17.53
CA PHE A 199 15.77 -5.19 17.25
C PHE A 199 16.73 -5.12 18.44
N GLN A 200 16.88 -3.94 19.06
CA GLN A 200 17.68 -3.78 20.28
C GLN A 200 17.13 -4.61 21.45
N ASN A 201 15.80 -4.64 21.62
CA ASN A 201 15.15 -5.40 22.70
C ASN A 201 15.31 -6.92 22.56
N TYR A 202 15.44 -7.43 21.32
CA TYR A 202 15.41 -8.87 21.05
C TYR A 202 16.75 -9.49 20.63
N SER A 203 17.67 -8.71 20.06
CA SER A 203 18.94 -9.22 19.53
C SER A 203 19.83 -9.93 20.57
N GLY A 204 19.69 -9.59 21.86
CA GLY A 204 20.38 -10.29 22.94
C GLY A 204 19.81 -11.70 23.27
N ARG A 205 18.59 -12.01 22.81
CA ARG A 205 17.88 -13.27 23.12
C ARG A 205 17.60 -14.13 21.89
N PHE A 206 17.44 -13.51 20.72
CA PHE A 206 17.10 -14.18 19.47
C PHE A 206 18.11 -13.81 18.39
N GLN A 207 18.43 -14.76 17.50
CA GLN A 207 19.34 -14.55 16.38
C GLN A 207 18.79 -15.19 15.10
N GLY A 208 19.29 -14.71 13.95
CA GLY A 208 18.95 -15.22 12.62
C GLY A 208 17.44 -15.33 12.40
N ARG A 209 16.99 -16.49 11.90
CA ARG A 209 15.57 -16.75 11.60
C ARG A 209 14.62 -16.56 12.79
N TYR A 210 15.08 -16.77 14.03
CA TYR A 210 14.23 -16.64 15.21
C TYR A 210 13.97 -15.16 15.56
N LEU A 211 14.97 -14.29 15.35
CA LEU A 211 14.80 -12.85 15.52
C LEU A 211 13.82 -12.29 14.49
N VAL A 212 13.99 -12.65 13.22
CA VAL A 212 13.07 -12.27 12.12
C VAL A 212 11.65 -12.71 12.44
N ARG A 213 11.45 -13.97 12.87
CA ARG A 213 10.13 -14.49 13.22
C ARG A 213 9.52 -13.77 14.41
N ARG A 214 10.31 -13.39 15.41
CA ARG A 214 9.83 -12.61 16.56
C ARG A 214 9.35 -11.23 16.14
N LEU A 215 10.13 -10.52 15.32
CA LEU A 215 9.77 -9.20 14.82
C LEU A 215 8.51 -9.27 13.93
N ALA A 216 8.45 -10.22 12.99
CA ALA A 216 7.30 -10.39 12.12
C ALA A 216 6.00 -10.65 12.91
N ALA A 217 6.09 -11.48 13.95
CA ALA A 217 4.95 -11.77 14.83
C ALA A 217 4.48 -10.53 15.61
N ASP A 218 5.41 -9.72 16.13
CA ASP A 218 5.05 -8.52 16.90
C ASP A 218 4.41 -7.43 16.04
N LEU A 219 4.92 -7.20 14.82
CA LEU A 219 4.34 -6.19 13.92
C LEU A 219 3.15 -6.71 13.08
N LEU A 220 2.80 -7.99 13.23
CA LEU A 220 1.73 -8.66 12.47
C LEU A 220 1.93 -8.53 10.95
N VAL A 221 3.12 -8.91 10.47
CA VAL A 221 3.51 -8.95 9.06
C VAL A 221 4.04 -10.33 8.66
N SER A 222 4.20 -10.60 7.36
CA SER A 222 4.78 -11.87 6.90
C SER A 222 6.27 -11.95 7.22
N LEU A 223 6.82 -13.17 7.21
CA LEU A 223 8.26 -13.39 7.35
C LEU A 223 9.04 -12.76 6.19
N SER A 224 8.56 -12.93 4.95
CA SER A 224 9.17 -12.37 3.74
C SER A 224 9.24 -10.85 3.79
N ALA A 225 8.15 -10.17 4.18
CA ALA A 225 8.12 -8.71 4.32
C ALA A 225 9.11 -8.22 5.40
N MET A 226 9.17 -8.90 6.55
CA MET A 226 10.12 -8.57 7.61
C MET A 226 11.58 -8.79 7.17
N GLN A 227 11.88 -9.87 6.44
CA GLN A 227 13.23 -10.13 5.91
C GLN A 227 13.66 -9.05 4.93
N TRP A 228 12.77 -8.69 4.01
CA TRP A 228 13.00 -7.60 3.06
C TRP A 228 13.26 -6.28 3.79
N ARG A 229 12.43 -5.95 4.78
CA ARG A 229 12.57 -4.70 5.54
C ARG A 229 13.88 -4.64 6.32
N LEU A 230 14.27 -5.73 6.97
CA LEU A 230 15.54 -5.81 7.69
C LEU A 230 16.75 -5.73 6.77
N ARG A 231 16.69 -6.33 5.57
CA ARG A 231 17.74 -6.17 4.55
C ARG A 231 17.84 -4.74 4.07
N LYS A 232 16.69 -4.12 3.74
CA LYS A 232 16.62 -2.72 3.31
C LYS A 232 17.22 -1.76 4.35
N LEU A 233 16.99 -2.02 5.64
CA LEU A 233 17.52 -1.24 6.75
C LEU A 233 18.97 -1.63 7.17
N GLY A 234 19.59 -2.61 6.49
CA GLY A 234 20.96 -3.03 6.75
C GLY A 234 21.17 -3.95 7.98
N TYR A 235 20.11 -4.53 8.54
CA TYR A 235 20.18 -5.49 9.65
C TYR A 235 20.45 -6.94 9.19
N LEU A 236 20.24 -7.23 7.91
CA LEU A 236 20.51 -8.53 7.29
C LEU A 236 21.38 -8.34 6.05
N PRO A 237 22.25 -9.31 5.71
CA PRO A 237 23.03 -9.26 4.48
C PRO A 237 22.12 -9.30 3.24
N PRO A 238 22.53 -8.71 2.11
CA PRO A 238 21.81 -8.86 0.85
C PRO A 238 21.73 -10.34 0.47
N THR A 239 20.65 -10.71 -0.22
CA THR A 239 20.46 -12.08 -0.70
C THR A 239 21.60 -12.41 -1.65
N THR A 240 22.55 -13.24 -1.21
CA THR A 240 23.58 -13.77 -2.11
C THR A 240 22.90 -14.69 -3.11
N VAL A 241 22.65 -14.21 -4.33
CA VAL A 241 22.32 -15.08 -5.45
C VAL A 241 23.57 -15.90 -5.72
N GLN A 242 23.61 -17.13 -5.22
CA GLN A 242 24.57 -18.13 -5.70
C GLN A 242 24.12 -18.54 -7.10
N TRP A 243 24.68 -17.89 -8.12
CA TRP A 243 24.74 -18.47 -9.45
C TRP A 243 25.71 -19.66 -9.38
N ASN A 244 25.17 -20.87 -9.39
CA ASN A 244 25.90 -22.08 -9.79
C ASN A 244 25.50 -22.42 -11.22
#